data_AF-A0A8J8MLX4-F1
#
_entry.id   AF-A0A8J8MLX4-F1
#
_cell.length_a   1.000
_cell.length_b   1.000
_cell.length_c   1.000
_cell.angle_alpha   90.00
_cell.angle_beta   90.00
_cell.angle_gamma   90.00
#
_symmetry.space_group_name_H-M   'P 1'
#
loop_
_entity.id
_entity.type
_entity.pdbx_description
1 polymer ?
#
loop_
_entity_poly.entity_id
_entity_poly.type
_entity_poly.pdbx_seq_one_letter_code
_entity_poly.pdbx_strand_id
1 'polypeptide(L)'
;MKKLVIVLLLLMIGVNAGFVQAEDASQRMTYTDMKGYINGAQIPVYQYHDKPMLTLYQLNYYGFDITWEGPTGSFMVQYNPDKPVKTIPSLSHTPHKKGKQYGHVAACDISASINGHEVPLIVVKGNHMLPLDALKPYGPVVTYTEEHASYFISYDAKDVMIRHDQFRNQLLSELKKTEGPLSMKELDTIEALTFSNFDGMGFQHMSEDIGLLRNLKSVTFNGIKQHTINPGSFSILTACPSIESVSLDNCIVDDYRHFKALPNLKDLAINLYMEQDEPQLFSIISDIPTLENLRVTGARNQTLDMSLFNKLPLLKTLTIHFINDCELTQIGETHYPELKSLNLYGCSTSSKEPFHAPKIETLNLDFNGESE
;
A
#
# COMPACT_ATOMS: atom_id res chain seq x y z
N MET A 1 64.33 -13.34 29.13
CA MET A 1 62.94 -13.86 29.08
C MET A 1 61.96 -13.19 30.05
N LYS A 2 62.22 -11.97 30.55
CA LYS A 2 61.28 -11.24 31.44
C LYS A 2 60.59 -10.02 30.79
N LYS A 3 60.98 -9.67 29.55
CA LYS A 3 60.38 -8.56 28.79
C LYS A 3 59.31 -9.00 27.79
N LEU A 4 59.14 -10.31 27.55
CA LEU A 4 58.13 -10.85 26.64
C LEU A 4 56.78 -11.14 27.31
N VAL A 5 56.75 -11.25 28.65
CA VAL A 5 55.52 -11.59 29.40
C VAL A 5 54.62 -10.36 29.62
N ILE A 6 55.19 -9.15 29.64
CA ILE A 6 54.42 -7.92 29.87
C ILE A 6 53.62 -7.51 28.61
N VAL A 7 54.10 -7.85 27.41
CA VAL A 7 53.37 -7.57 26.16
C VAL A 7 52.16 -8.50 25.98
N LEU A 8 52.24 -9.75 26.47
CA LEU A 8 51.10 -10.67 26.43
C LEU A 8 50.00 -10.32 27.46
N LEU A 9 50.37 -9.69 28.59
CA LEU A 9 49.39 -9.27 29.61
C LEU A 9 48.64 -7.99 29.24
N LEU A 10 49.22 -7.13 28.40
CA LEU A 10 48.57 -5.91 27.89
C LEU A 10 47.62 -6.16 26.70
N LEU A 11 47.75 -7.31 26.02
CA LEU A 11 46.83 -7.74 24.96
C LEU A 11 45.57 -8.45 25.48
N MET A 12 45.53 -8.81 26.77
CA MET A 12 44.35 -9.36 27.44
C MET A 12 43.46 -8.30 28.10
N ILE A 13 43.88 -7.03 28.05
CA ILE A 13 43.05 -5.85 28.39
C ILE A 13 42.59 -5.21 27.06
N GLY A 14 42.36 -6.03 26.04
CA GLY A 14 41.49 -5.72 24.91
C GLY A 14 40.07 -5.70 25.44
N VAL A 15 39.72 -4.55 25.98
CA VAL A 15 38.40 -4.11 26.43
C VAL A 15 37.30 -4.86 25.70
N ASN A 16 36.67 -5.80 26.41
CA ASN A 16 35.25 -6.08 26.26
C ASN A 16 34.52 -4.74 26.47
N ALA A 17 34.50 -3.91 25.43
CA ALA A 17 33.34 -3.11 25.14
C ALA A 17 32.33 -4.12 24.61
N GLY A 18 31.88 -5.00 25.51
CA GLY A 18 30.58 -5.59 25.37
C GLY A 18 29.69 -4.39 25.11
N PHE A 19 29.08 -4.39 23.94
CA PHE A 19 27.86 -3.66 23.73
C PHE A 19 27.07 -3.84 25.01
N VAL A 20 26.98 -2.77 25.80
CA VAL A 20 25.80 -2.58 26.61
C VAL A 20 24.72 -2.57 25.56
N GLN A 21 24.14 -3.75 25.28
CA GLN A 21 22.80 -3.80 24.74
C GLN A 21 22.04 -2.82 25.61
N ALA A 22 21.46 -1.81 24.99
CA ALA A 22 20.57 -0.89 25.65
C ALA A 22 19.30 -1.67 26.06
N GLU A 23 19.44 -2.62 26.98
CA GLU A 23 18.38 -3.15 27.82
C GLU A 23 17.98 -2.01 28.76
N ASP A 24 17.03 -1.19 28.30
CA ASP A 24 15.99 -0.52 29.13
C ASP A 24 15.27 0.64 28.42
N ALA A 25 15.54 0.87 27.13
CA ALA A 25 14.66 1.71 26.31
C ALA A 25 13.40 0.93 25.83
N SER A 26 13.44 -0.40 25.83
CA SER A 26 12.40 -1.26 25.23
C SER A 26 11.11 -1.42 26.06
N GLN A 27 11.06 -0.92 27.29
CA GLN A 27 9.88 -1.03 28.17
C GLN A 27 9.27 0.32 28.55
N ARG A 28 9.44 1.36 27.72
CA ARG A 28 8.88 2.69 27.98
C ARG A 28 7.83 3.03 26.96
N MET A 29 6.69 3.51 27.45
CA MET A 29 5.67 4.16 26.62
C MET A 29 5.86 5.67 26.70
N THR A 30 5.77 6.36 25.57
CA THR A 30 5.97 7.80 25.48
C THR A 30 4.72 8.52 24.97
N TYR A 31 4.62 9.80 25.31
CA TYR A 31 3.68 10.70 24.65
C TYR A 31 4.12 10.93 23.21
N THR A 32 3.15 10.96 22.31
CA THR A 32 3.33 11.25 20.89
C THR A 32 2.65 12.56 20.54
N ASP A 33 3.17 13.23 19.51
CA ASP A 33 2.48 14.32 18.82
C ASP A 33 1.41 13.80 17.85
N MET A 34 1.35 12.48 17.65
CA MET A 34 0.36 11.84 16.81
C MET A 34 -1.06 12.01 17.35
N LYS A 35 -1.99 12.46 16.50
CA LYS A 35 -3.41 12.58 16.79
C LYS A 35 -4.14 11.28 16.41
N GLY A 36 -4.88 10.68 17.34
CA GLY A 36 -5.74 9.53 17.03
C GLY A 36 -7.18 9.94 16.81
N TYR A 37 -7.87 9.22 15.94
CA TYR A 37 -9.29 9.41 15.68
C TYR A 37 -10.00 8.06 15.54
N ILE A 38 -11.20 7.94 16.12
CA ILE A 38 -12.14 6.83 15.89
C ILE A 38 -13.39 7.44 15.25
N ASN A 39 -13.69 7.08 14.00
CA ASN A 39 -14.83 7.61 13.23
C ASN A 39 -14.90 9.15 13.27
N GLY A 40 -13.77 9.82 13.07
CA GLY A 40 -13.65 11.28 13.08
C GLY A 40 -13.58 11.93 14.47
N ALA A 41 -13.86 11.21 15.56
CA ALA A 41 -13.73 11.74 16.92
C ALA A 41 -12.32 11.50 17.48
N GLN A 42 -11.67 12.57 17.95
CA GLN A 42 -10.30 12.49 18.47
C GLN A 42 -10.22 11.64 19.74
N ILE A 43 -9.19 10.79 19.85
CA ILE A 43 -8.88 9.94 21.00
C ILE A 43 -7.40 10.11 21.41
N PRO A 44 -7.03 10.02 22.71
CA PRO A 44 -5.63 10.03 23.11
C PRO A 44 -4.85 8.83 22.54
N VAL A 45 -3.65 9.08 22.04
CA VAL A 45 -2.72 8.07 21.53
C VAL A 45 -1.38 8.18 22.23
N TYR A 46 -0.73 7.04 22.41
CA TYR A 46 0.61 6.90 22.98
C TYR A 46 1.51 6.11 22.03
N GLN A 47 2.82 6.18 22.21
CA GLN A 47 3.77 5.44 21.38
C GLN A 47 4.42 4.30 22.17
N TYR A 48 4.44 3.10 21.57
CA TYR A 48 5.26 1.98 22.04
C TYR A 48 5.82 1.20 20.84
N HIS A 49 7.15 1.09 20.74
CA HIS A 49 7.86 0.45 19.61
C HIS A 49 7.30 0.87 18.23
N ASP A 50 7.21 2.18 18.00
CA ASP A 50 6.69 2.75 16.74
C ASP A 50 5.23 2.40 16.41
N LYS A 51 4.48 1.84 17.38
CA LYS A 51 3.04 1.61 17.25
C LYS A 51 2.21 2.64 18.05
N PRO A 52 1.15 3.20 17.45
CA PRO A 52 0.15 3.96 18.19
C PRO A 52 -0.65 3.04 19.10
N MET A 53 -0.74 3.41 20.37
CA MET A 53 -1.40 2.67 21.44
C MET A 53 -2.57 3.47 21.99
N LEU A 54 -3.69 2.80 22.22
CA LEU A 54 -4.90 3.33 22.84
C LEU A 54 -5.05 2.77 24.25
N THR A 55 -5.74 3.51 25.11
CA THR A 55 -6.23 2.92 26.36
C THR A 55 -7.50 2.12 26.06
N LEU A 56 -7.52 0.83 26.43
CA LEU A 56 -8.63 -0.07 26.14
C LEU A 56 -9.97 0.53 26.57
N TYR A 57 -10.09 0.94 27.84
CA TYR A 57 -11.33 1.50 28.40
C TYR A 57 -11.82 2.78 27.72
N GLN A 58 -10.94 3.54 27.05
CA GLN A 58 -11.37 4.73 26.33
C GLN A 58 -12.23 4.38 25.12
N LEU A 59 -12.04 3.20 24.49
CA LEU A 59 -12.87 2.74 23.37
C LEU A 59 -14.36 2.67 23.72
N ASN A 60 -14.71 2.49 25.00
CA ASN A 60 -16.09 2.51 25.49
C ASN A 60 -16.83 3.82 25.16
N TYR A 61 -16.09 4.92 24.98
CA TYR A 61 -16.62 6.23 24.60
C TYR A 61 -16.74 6.42 23.08
N TYR A 62 -16.16 5.54 22.27
CA TYR A 62 -16.10 5.68 20.80
C TYR A 62 -16.83 4.55 20.07
N GLY A 63 -17.94 4.08 20.66
CA GLY A 63 -18.80 3.10 20.01
C GLY A 63 -18.37 1.64 20.20
N PHE A 64 -17.51 1.32 21.17
CA PHE A 64 -17.18 -0.07 21.50
C PHE A 64 -17.80 -0.50 22.83
N ASP A 65 -18.22 -1.75 22.93
CA ASP A 65 -18.55 -2.41 24.18
C ASP A 65 -17.34 -3.19 24.68
N ILE A 66 -17.03 -3.04 25.97
CA ILE A 66 -15.88 -3.68 26.61
C ILE A 66 -16.41 -4.48 27.80
N THR A 67 -16.26 -5.79 27.74
CA THR A 67 -16.74 -6.71 28.78
C THR A 67 -15.57 -7.51 29.32
N TRP A 68 -15.50 -7.69 30.64
CA TRP A 68 -14.53 -8.59 31.25
C TRP A 68 -15.06 -10.02 31.27
N GLU A 69 -14.31 -10.95 30.69
CA GLU A 69 -14.60 -12.38 30.69
C GLU A 69 -13.75 -13.06 31.77
N GLY A 70 -14.28 -13.07 33.01
CA GLY A 70 -13.57 -13.57 34.19
C GLY A 70 -12.94 -14.96 34.09
N PRO A 71 -13.59 -15.96 33.44
CA PRO A 71 -13.02 -17.30 33.32
C PRO A 71 -11.79 -17.39 32.40
N THR A 72 -11.72 -16.54 31.37
CA THR A 72 -10.62 -16.52 30.39
C THR A 72 -9.55 -15.50 30.73
N GLY A 73 -9.83 -14.58 31.67
CA GLY A 73 -8.91 -13.50 32.02
C GLY A 73 -8.73 -12.49 30.88
N SER A 74 -9.75 -12.32 30.04
CA SER A 74 -9.70 -11.49 28.83
C SER A 74 -10.78 -10.42 28.80
N PHE A 75 -10.51 -9.32 28.09
CA PHE A 75 -11.53 -8.34 27.73
C PHE A 75 -12.14 -8.68 26.37
N MET A 76 -13.45 -8.86 26.28
CA MET A 76 -14.15 -8.85 24.99
C MET A 76 -14.36 -7.41 24.54
N VAL A 77 -13.92 -7.10 23.32
CA VAL A 77 -14.07 -5.78 22.70
C VAL A 77 -14.90 -5.92 21.43
N GLN A 78 -16.10 -5.33 21.43
CA GLN A 78 -17.04 -5.41 20.31
C GLN A 78 -17.40 -4.03 19.81
N TYR A 79 -17.33 -3.79 18.50
CA TYR A 79 -17.85 -2.55 17.93
C TYR A 79 -19.38 -2.57 17.91
N ASN A 80 -19.99 -1.47 18.35
CA ASN A 80 -21.44 -1.28 18.43
C ASN A 80 -21.82 0.01 17.68
N PRO A 81 -22.31 -0.08 16.43
CA PRO A 81 -22.59 1.09 15.60
C PRO A 81 -23.72 1.99 16.13
N ASP A 82 -24.57 1.46 17.03
CA ASP A 82 -25.68 2.20 17.64
C ASP A 82 -25.26 2.93 18.91
N LYS A 83 -24.06 2.65 19.42
CA LYS A 83 -23.54 3.29 20.63
C LYS A 83 -22.99 4.68 20.29
N PRO A 84 -23.48 5.75 20.94
CA PRO A 84 -23.08 7.11 20.61
C PRO A 84 -21.62 7.37 20.96
N VAL A 85 -20.92 8.05 20.05
CA VAL A 85 -19.57 8.54 20.30
C VAL A 85 -19.64 9.76 21.24
N LYS A 86 -18.90 9.70 22.34
CA LYS A 86 -18.75 10.76 23.33
C LYS A 86 -17.29 11.18 23.37
N THR A 87 -16.96 12.36 22.87
CA THR A 87 -15.60 12.88 23.01
C THR A 87 -15.26 13.04 24.49
N ILE A 88 -14.06 12.60 24.88
CA ILE A 88 -13.63 12.69 26.28
C ILE A 88 -13.39 14.18 26.60
N PRO A 89 -14.10 14.78 27.58
CA PRO A 89 -14.04 16.23 27.84
C PRO A 89 -12.64 16.77 28.17
N SER A 90 -11.75 15.90 28.66
CA SER A 90 -10.38 16.23 29.08
C SER A 90 -9.31 16.05 27.99
N LEU A 91 -9.72 15.91 26.72
CA LEU A 91 -8.81 16.00 25.57
C LEU A 91 -8.14 17.37 25.42
N SER A 92 -8.43 18.35 26.30
CA SER A 92 -7.57 19.51 26.56
C SER A 92 -6.23 19.05 27.17
N HIS A 93 -5.48 18.23 26.46
CA HIS A 93 -4.14 17.87 26.83
C HIS A 93 -3.31 19.14 26.84
N THR A 94 -2.79 19.50 28.02
CA THR A 94 -1.55 20.26 28.09
C THR A 94 -0.59 19.56 27.13
N PRO A 95 -0.05 20.23 26.10
CA PRO A 95 0.78 19.59 25.09
C PRO A 95 1.96 18.92 25.81
N HIS A 96 1.88 17.61 25.98
CA HIS A 96 2.99 16.84 26.52
C HIS A 96 4.03 16.79 25.42
N LYS A 97 5.25 17.24 25.71
CA LYS A 97 6.35 17.22 24.73
C LYS A 97 6.53 15.79 24.21
N LYS A 98 6.49 15.62 22.88
CA LYS A 98 6.78 14.38 22.17
C LYS A 98 8.02 13.69 22.78
N GLY A 99 7.94 12.38 22.97
CA GLY A 99 9.04 11.59 23.51
C GLY A 99 9.19 11.65 25.04
N LYS A 100 8.43 12.52 25.73
CA LYS A 100 8.36 12.44 27.20
C LYS A 100 7.75 11.09 27.61
N GLN A 101 8.33 10.46 28.61
CA GLN A 101 7.82 9.20 29.13
C GLN A 101 6.40 9.38 29.69
N TYR A 102 5.47 8.56 29.19
CA TYR A 102 4.14 8.40 29.76
C TYR A 102 4.20 7.46 30.97
N GLY A 103 4.85 6.30 30.85
CA GLY A 103 5.02 5.34 31.94
C GLY A 103 5.90 4.15 31.55
N HIS A 104 6.21 3.30 32.54
CA HIS A 104 6.83 2.00 32.31
C HIS A 104 5.79 0.98 31.87
N VAL A 105 6.19 0.13 30.94
CA VAL A 105 5.39 -0.97 30.42
C VAL A 105 5.61 -2.18 31.32
N ALA A 106 4.51 -2.70 31.87
CA ALA A 106 4.49 -3.98 32.54
C ALA A 106 3.83 -5.02 31.61
N ALA A 107 4.43 -6.20 31.55
CA ALA A 107 3.77 -7.36 30.95
C ALA A 107 2.52 -7.70 31.77
N CYS A 108 1.46 -8.13 31.10
CA CYS A 108 0.28 -8.69 31.74
C CYS A 108 -0.14 -9.97 31.03
N ASP A 109 -0.65 -10.92 31.81
CA ASP A 109 -1.24 -12.17 31.31
C ASP A 109 -2.69 -11.97 30.84
N ILE A 110 -3.14 -10.71 30.79
CA ILE A 110 -4.48 -10.31 30.35
C ILE A 110 -4.42 -9.98 28.86
N SER A 111 -5.37 -10.50 28.11
CA SER A 111 -5.55 -10.23 26.69
C SER A 111 -6.89 -9.55 26.39
N ALA A 112 -7.08 -9.12 25.16
CA ALA A 112 -8.37 -8.72 24.62
C ALA A 112 -8.79 -9.66 23.49
N SER A 113 -10.06 -10.08 23.46
CA SER A 113 -10.69 -10.74 22.33
C SER A 113 -11.35 -9.69 21.43
N ILE A 114 -10.84 -9.52 20.21
CA ILE A 114 -11.34 -8.60 19.19
C ILE A 114 -11.77 -9.42 17.98
N ASN A 115 -13.07 -9.41 17.66
CA ASN A 115 -13.66 -10.23 16.60
C ASN A 115 -13.26 -11.73 16.72
N GLY A 116 -13.20 -12.26 17.94
CA GLY A 116 -12.79 -13.65 18.22
C GLY A 116 -11.29 -13.92 18.19
N HIS A 117 -10.46 -12.91 17.90
CA HIS A 117 -9.00 -13.03 17.92
C HIS A 117 -8.42 -12.47 19.20
N GLU A 118 -7.52 -13.23 19.82
CA GLU A 118 -6.80 -12.79 21.00
C GLU A 118 -5.71 -11.79 20.63
N VAL A 119 -5.69 -10.64 21.32
CA VAL A 119 -4.72 -9.58 21.16
C VAL A 119 -4.05 -9.34 22.52
N PRO A 120 -2.71 -9.45 22.61
CA PRO A 120 -2.01 -9.21 23.85
C PRO A 120 -2.12 -7.74 24.25
N LEU A 121 -2.36 -7.50 25.55
CA LEU A 121 -2.37 -6.17 26.13
C LEU A 121 -1.04 -5.90 26.85
N ILE A 122 -0.78 -4.63 27.10
CA ILE A 122 0.28 -4.21 28.02
C ILE A 122 -0.30 -3.26 29.07
N VAL A 123 0.30 -3.20 30.25
CA VAL A 123 -0.17 -2.32 31.32
C VAL A 123 0.77 -1.15 31.52
N VAL A 124 0.21 0.07 31.51
CA VAL A 124 0.96 1.30 31.81
C VAL A 124 0.16 2.15 32.77
N LYS A 125 0.73 2.45 33.96
CA LYS A 125 0.06 3.21 35.03
C LYS A 125 -1.32 2.66 35.41
N GLY A 126 -1.46 1.33 35.42
CA GLY A 126 -2.73 0.65 35.72
C GLY A 126 -3.75 0.64 34.58
N ASN A 127 -3.41 1.19 33.40
CA ASN A 127 -4.26 1.15 32.22
C ASN A 127 -3.83 0.02 31.28
N HIS A 128 -4.80 -0.73 30.76
CA HIS A 128 -4.57 -1.69 29.69
C HIS A 128 -4.48 -0.96 28.36
N MET A 129 -3.40 -1.19 27.63
CA MET A 129 -3.10 -0.54 26.37
C MET A 129 -3.24 -1.54 25.22
N LEU A 130 -3.84 -1.08 24.14
CA LEU A 130 -4.12 -1.85 22.93
C LEU A 130 -3.50 -1.12 21.72
N PRO A 131 -2.82 -1.81 20.78
CA PRO A 131 -2.41 -1.19 19.53
C PRO A 131 -3.62 -0.71 18.73
N LEU A 132 -3.58 0.47 18.13
CA LEU A 132 -4.68 0.99 17.28
C LEU A 132 -5.01 0.01 16.14
N ASP A 133 -3.97 -0.60 15.55
CA ASP A 133 -4.09 -1.61 14.49
C ASP A 133 -4.84 -2.88 14.91
N ALA A 134 -5.02 -3.13 16.21
CA ALA A 134 -5.83 -4.25 16.68
C ALA A 134 -7.32 -4.07 16.31
N LEU A 135 -7.75 -2.85 15.94
CA LEU A 135 -9.12 -2.58 15.52
C LEU A 135 -9.40 -2.92 14.06
N LYS A 136 -8.38 -3.31 13.26
CA LYS A 136 -8.51 -3.67 11.84
C LYS A 136 -9.66 -4.63 11.50
N PRO A 137 -10.06 -5.60 12.35
CA PRO A 137 -11.22 -6.46 12.09
C PRO A 137 -12.55 -5.70 11.95
N TYR A 138 -12.67 -4.51 12.53
CA TYR A 138 -13.89 -3.69 12.49
C TYR A 138 -13.84 -2.55 11.47
N GLY A 139 -12.69 -2.29 10.86
CA GLY A 139 -12.51 -1.12 10.00
C GLY A 139 -11.04 -0.82 9.68
N PRO A 140 -10.72 -0.15 8.56
CA PRO A 140 -9.36 0.26 8.25
C PRO A 140 -8.78 1.21 9.30
N VAL A 141 -7.47 1.13 9.46
CA VAL A 141 -6.66 2.12 10.17
C VAL A 141 -5.78 2.81 9.14
N VAL A 142 -5.99 4.12 8.94
CA VAL A 142 -5.24 4.94 7.99
C VAL A 142 -4.38 5.92 8.76
N THR A 143 -3.08 5.94 8.47
CA THR A 143 -2.11 6.85 9.09
C THR A 143 -1.61 7.85 8.06
N TYR A 144 -1.70 9.13 8.41
CA TYR A 144 -1.38 10.26 7.57
C TYR A 144 -0.15 10.92 8.15
N THR A 145 0.98 10.72 7.48
CA THR A 145 2.29 10.98 8.07
C THR A 145 2.55 12.48 8.21
N GLU A 146 2.13 13.28 7.24
CA GLU A 146 2.33 14.74 7.22
C GLU A 146 1.56 15.46 8.33
N GLU A 147 0.39 14.94 8.70
CA GLU A 147 -0.42 15.51 9.78
C GLU A 147 -0.09 14.93 11.16
N HIS A 148 0.79 13.92 11.20
CA HIS A 148 1.01 13.08 12.37
C HIS A 148 -0.35 12.60 12.93
N ALA A 149 -1.13 11.87 12.14
CA ALA A 149 -2.46 11.46 12.58
C ALA A 149 -2.85 10.06 12.10
N SER A 150 -3.58 9.30 12.92
CA SER A 150 -4.07 7.96 12.61
C SER A 150 -5.57 7.86 12.88
N TYR A 151 -6.29 7.27 11.95
CA TYR A 151 -7.74 7.21 11.90
C TYR A 151 -8.18 5.76 11.81
N PHE A 152 -8.98 5.32 12.78
CA PHE A 152 -9.81 4.14 12.60
C PHE A 152 -11.16 4.56 12.04
N ILE A 153 -11.60 3.90 10.96
CA ILE A 153 -12.89 4.13 10.31
C ILE A 153 -13.64 2.80 10.31
N SER A 154 -14.75 2.70 11.04
CA SER A 154 -15.56 1.49 11.11
C SER A 154 -16.22 1.16 9.77
N TYR A 155 -16.41 -0.12 9.46
CA TYR A 155 -17.20 -0.58 8.31
C TYR A 155 -18.67 -0.16 8.35
N ASP A 156 -19.20 0.20 9.52
CA ASP A 156 -20.54 0.76 9.68
C ASP A 156 -20.55 2.31 9.74
N ALA A 157 -19.40 2.96 9.52
CA ALA A 157 -19.33 4.42 9.52
C ALA A 157 -20.28 5.01 8.46
N LYS A 158 -21.19 5.87 8.92
CA LYS A 158 -22.16 6.58 8.08
C LYS A 158 -21.59 7.87 7.49
N ASP A 159 -20.48 8.34 8.04
CA ASP A 159 -19.75 9.52 7.59
C ASP A 159 -18.25 9.23 7.67
N VAL A 160 -17.69 9.01 6.49
CA VAL A 160 -16.28 8.72 6.25
C VAL A 160 -15.63 10.01 5.80
N MET A 161 -14.64 10.44 6.57
CA MET A 161 -13.87 11.63 6.25
C MET A 161 -12.93 11.33 5.09
N ILE A 162 -13.30 11.78 3.89
CA ILE A 162 -12.41 11.86 2.72
C ILE A 162 -11.81 13.26 2.69
N ARG A 163 -10.48 13.35 2.74
CA ARG A 163 -9.79 14.63 2.95
C ARG A 163 -9.59 15.40 1.68
N HIS A 164 -9.36 14.68 0.59
CA HIS A 164 -9.03 15.31 -0.67
C HIS A 164 -10.31 15.65 -1.43
N ASP A 165 -10.64 16.93 -1.52
CA ASP A 165 -11.91 17.39 -2.12
C ASP A 165 -12.11 16.86 -3.54
N GLN A 166 -11.06 16.83 -4.38
CA GLN A 166 -11.18 16.27 -5.73
C GLN A 166 -11.48 14.77 -5.70
N PHE A 167 -10.87 14.02 -4.78
CA PHE A 167 -11.14 12.59 -4.64
C PHE A 167 -12.55 12.36 -4.11
N ARG A 168 -12.96 13.12 -3.09
CA ARG A 168 -14.30 13.09 -2.55
C ARG A 168 -15.36 13.41 -3.62
N ASN A 169 -15.11 14.42 -4.44
CA ASN A 169 -16.01 14.79 -5.54
C ASN A 169 -16.07 13.68 -6.61
N GLN A 170 -14.94 13.01 -6.89
CA GLN A 170 -14.92 11.85 -7.77
C GLN A 170 -15.75 10.68 -7.20
N LEU A 171 -15.62 10.38 -5.90
CA LEU A 171 -16.40 9.35 -5.22
C LEU A 171 -17.90 9.69 -5.21
N LEU A 172 -18.25 10.95 -4.94
CA LEU A 172 -19.63 11.43 -5.01
C LEU A 172 -20.19 11.27 -6.43
N SER A 173 -19.41 11.63 -7.45
CA SER A 173 -19.81 11.47 -8.85
C SER A 173 -20.07 10.00 -9.21
N GLU A 174 -19.18 9.09 -8.80
CA GLU A 174 -19.33 7.64 -9.00
C GLU A 174 -20.59 7.10 -8.32
N LEU A 175 -20.88 7.59 -7.11
CA LEU A 175 -22.07 7.26 -6.34
C LEU A 175 -23.34 8.01 -6.76
N LYS A 176 -23.25 8.84 -7.82
CA LYS A 176 -24.36 9.68 -8.33
C LYS A 176 -24.94 10.62 -7.26
N LYS A 177 -24.08 11.14 -6.38
CA LYS A 177 -24.38 12.12 -5.34
C LYS A 177 -23.73 13.46 -5.69
N THR A 178 -24.39 14.55 -5.31
CA THR A 178 -23.85 15.90 -5.46
C THR A 178 -23.17 16.38 -4.18
N GLU A 179 -23.65 15.93 -3.03
CA GLU A 179 -23.16 16.33 -1.70
C GLU A 179 -23.54 15.29 -0.63
N GLY A 180 -23.25 15.61 0.63
CA GLY A 180 -23.59 14.77 1.78
C GLY A 180 -22.47 13.81 2.21
N PRO A 181 -22.65 13.14 3.36
CA PRO A 181 -21.64 12.23 3.89
C PRO A 181 -21.46 11.02 2.99
N LEU A 182 -20.26 10.44 2.99
CA LEU A 182 -19.97 9.16 2.35
C LEU A 182 -19.93 8.09 3.42
N SER A 183 -20.67 7.00 3.28
CA SER A 183 -20.62 5.87 4.21
C SER A 183 -19.69 4.77 3.70
N MET A 184 -19.13 3.96 4.59
CA MET A 184 -18.31 2.81 4.18
C MET A 184 -19.09 1.83 3.29
N LYS A 185 -20.38 1.65 3.56
CA LYS A 185 -21.27 0.81 2.72
C LYS A 185 -21.38 1.32 1.29
N GLU A 186 -21.40 2.64 1.10
CA GLU A 186 -21.38 3.24 -0.24
C GLU A 186 -20.01 3.05 -0.91
N LEU A 187 -18.92 3.32 -0.19
CA LEU A 187 -17.56 3.14 -0.72
C LEU A 187 -17.28 1.69 -1.14
N ASP A 188 -17.81 0.72 -0.41
CA ASP A 188 -17.70 -0.71 -0.75
C ASP A 188 -18.43 -1.09 -2.05
N THR A 189 -19.33 -0.23 -2.58
CA THR A 189 -19.98 -0.48 -3.88
C THR A 189 -19.11 -0.07 -5.08
N ILE A 190 -18.02 0.66 -4.85
CA ILE A 190 -17.14 1.16 -5.90
C ILE A 190 -16.16 0.05 -6.29
N GLU A 191 -16.38 -0.53 -7.47
CA GLU A 191 -15.50 -1.58 -8.04
C GLU A 191 -14.53 -1.04 -9.09
N ALA A 192 -14.80 0.13 -9.65
CA ALA A 192 -13.96 0.75 -10.66
C ALA A 192 -13.85 2.26 -10.43
N LEU A 193 -12.68 2.84 -10.71
CA LEU A 193 -12.50 4.27 -10.61
C LEU A 193 -11.57 4.81 -11.68
N THR A 194 -11.91 5.97 -12.23
CA THR A 194 -11.06 6.70 -13.17
C THR A 194 -10.62 8.01 -12.57
N PHE A 195 -9.32 8.24 -12.57
CA PHE A 195 -8.67 9.46 -12.11
C PHE A 195 -8.14 10.21 -13.32
N SER A 196 -8.59 11.44 -13.54
CA SER A 196 -8.20 12.24 -14.70
C SER A 196 -7.67 13.59 -14.28
N ASN A 197 -6.57 14.03 -14.87
CA ASN A 197 -6.01 15.38 -14.72
C ASN A 197 -5.71 15.77 -13.26
N PHE A 198 -5.33 14.80 -12.43
CA PHE A 198 -4.81 15.11 -11.09
C PHE A 198 -3.47 15.81 -11.25
N ASP A 199 -3.34 16.99 -10.64
CA ASP A 199 -2.01 17.38 -10.21
C ASP A 199 -1.58 16.34 -9.15
N GLY A 200 -0.33 15.92 -9.22
CA GLY A 200 0.19 14.87 -8.37
C GLY A 200 0.42 15.25 -6.90
N MET A 201 0.33 16.53 -6.49
CA MET A 201 0.10 16.82 -5.08
C MET A 201 -1.26 16.26 -4.66
N GLY A 202 -2.29 16.46 -5.50
CA GLY A 202 -3.59 15.82 -5.32
C GLY A 202 -3.53 14.30 -5.38
N PHE A 203 -2.64 13.71 -6.18
CA PHE A 203 -2.43 12.26 -6.23
C PHE A 203 -1.85 11.69 -4.93
N GLN A 204 -0.82 12.34 -4.37
CA GLN A 204 -0.22 11.88 -3.11
C GLN A 204 -1.23 11.94 -1.96
N HIS A 205 -2.01 13.01 -1.82
CA HIS A 205 -2.99 13.11 -0.74
C HIS A 205 -4.20 12.20 -0.96
N MET A 206 -4.60 11.99 -2.22
CA MET A 206 -5.63 11.02 -2.59
C MET A 206 -5.22 9.59 -2.23
N SER A 207 -3.91 9.31 -2.28
CA SER A 207 -3.38 7.97 -2.00
C SER A 207 -3.87 7.47 -0.64
N GLU A 208 -3.75 8.26 0.43
CA GLU A 208 -4.05 7.76 1.78
C GLU A 208 -5.52 7.32 1.94
N ASP A 209 -6.46 7.95 1.22
CA ASP A 209 -7.88 7.61 1.26
C ASP A 209 -8.29 6.49 0.27
N ILE A 210 -7.49 6.16 -0.75
CA ILE A 210 -7.84 5.12 -1.73
C ILE A 210 -7.95 3.73 -1.08
N GLY A 211 -7.20 3.50 0.00
CA GLY A 211 -7.26 2.26 0.79
C GLY A 211 -8.62 2.00 1.46
N LEU A 212 -9.52 2.99 1.46
CA LEU A 212 -10.91 2.82 1.91
C LEU A 212 -11.77 2.06 0.87
N LEU A 213 -11.35 1.99 -0.39
CA LEU A 213 -12.07 1.33 -1.49
C LEU A 213 -11.74 -0.16 -1.58
N ARG A 214 -12.18 -0.94 -0.59
CA ARG A 214 -11.79 -2.36 -0.41
C ARG A 214 -12.18 -3.29 -1.55
N ASN A 215 -13.24 -2.94 -2.27
CA ASN A 215 -13.77 -3.72 -3.39
C ASN A 215 -13.33 -3.16 -4.75
N LEU A 216 -12.40 -2.20 -4.79
CA LEU A 216 -11.86 -1.66 -6.02
C LEU A 216 -11.11 -2.75 -6.79
N LYS A 217 -11.63 -3.10 -7.97
CA LYS A 217 -11.07 -4.10 -8.89
C LYS A 217 -10.34 -3.47 -10.05
N SER A 218 -10.79 -2.30 -10.52
CA SER A 218 -10.19 -1.63 -11.68
C SER A 218 -9.88 -0.18 -11.39
N VAL A 219 -8.69 0.25 -11.77
CA VAL A 219 -8.29 1.66 -11.67
C VAL A 219 -7.70 2.16 -12.98
N THR A 220 -8.18 3.31 -13.42
CA THR A 220 -7.65 4.02 -14.58
C THR A 220 -7.09 5.35 -14.14
N PHE A 221 -5.87 5.66 -14.54
CA PHE A 221 -5.25 6.96 -14.37
C PHE A 221 -5.07 7.60 -15.74
N ASN A 222 -5.43 8.87 -15.87
CA ASN A 222 -5.31 9.64 -17.11
C ASN A 222 -4.64 10.99 -16.86
N GLY A 223 -3.50 11.21 -17.53
CA GLY A 223 -2.87 12.52 -17.63
C GLY A 223 -2.14 12.98 -16.36
N ILE A 224 -1.54 12.07 -15.60
CA ILE A 224 -0.72 12.42 -14.43
C ILE A 224 0.68 12.87 -14.90
N LYS A 225 1.08 14.12 -14.62
CA LYS A 225 2.29 14.76 -15.20
C LYS A 225 3.48 14.90 -14.23
N GLN A 226 4.71 15.05 -14.75
CA GLN A 226 5.99 14.91 -14.03
C GLN A 226 6.20 15.75 -12.79
N HIS A 227 5.79 17.02 -12.78
CA HIS A 227 6.09 17.96 -11.70
C HIS A 227 5.36 17.68 -10.38
N THR A 228 4.82 16.47 -10.25
CA THR A 228 3.76 16.23 -9.31
C THR A 228 3.81 14.88 -8.61
N ILE A 229 4.65 13.93 -9.04
CA ILE A 229 4.67 12.59 -8.44
C ILE A 229 5.84 12.44 -7.49
N ASN A 230 5.54 12.18 -6.21
CA ASN A 230 6.54 11.85 -5.20
C ASN A 230 6.90 10.35 -5.25
N PRO A 231 8.11 9.95 -4.85
CA PRO A 231 8.46 8.53 -4.74
C PRO A 231 7.48 7.77 -3.82
N GLY A 232 7.07 6.58 -4.24
CA GLY A 232 6.08 5.75 -3.58
C GLY A 232 4.62 6.06 -3.93
N SER A 233 4.34 6.99 -4.85
CA SER A 233 2.97 7.45 -5.13
C SER A 233 2.04 6.31 -5.53
N PHE A 234 2.48 5.38 -6.38
CA PHE A 234 1.68 4.23 -6.80
C PHE A 234 1.74 3.04 -5.82
N SER A 235 2.62 3.06 -4.82
CA SER A 235 2.71 2.00 -3.80
C SER A 235 1.41 1.85 -3.01
N ILE A 236 0.61 2.91 -2.96
CA ILE A 236 -0.68 2.93 -2.28
C ILE A 236 -1.68 1.91 -2.81
N LEU A 237 -1.59 1.53 -4.08
CA LEU A 237 -2.52 0.56 -4.66
C LEU A 237 -2.44 -0.79 -3.93
N THR A 238 -1.34 -1.07 -3.22
CA THR A 238 -1.20 -2.24 -2.34
C THR A 238 -2.18 -2.25 -1.16
N ALA A 239 -2.76 -1.09 -0.79
CA ALA A 239 -3.85 -0.99 0.17
C ALA A 239 -5.18 -1.51 -0.38
N CYS A 240 -5.28 -1.71 -1.70
CA CYS A 240 -6.45 -2.25 -2.41
C CYS A 240 -6.11 -3.65 -2.96
N PRO A 241 -6.12 -4.71 -2.13
CA PRO A 241 -5.68 -6.05 -2.55
C PRO A 241 -6.59 -6.68 -3.62
N SER A 242 -7.79 -6.14 -3.82
CA SER A 242 -8.78 -6.62 -4.79
C SER A 242 -8.53 -6.14 -6.22
N ILE A 243 -7.52 -5.30 -6.47
CA ILE A 243 -7.25 -4.77 -7.81
C ILE A 243 -6.83 -5.90 -8.76
N GLU A 244 -7.56 -6.00 -9.87
CA GLU A 244 -7.33 -6.92 -10.98
C GLU A 244 -6.88 -6.20 -12.25
N SER A 245 -7.21 -4.92 -12.40
CA SER A 245 -6.93 -4.14 -13.60
C SER A 245 -6.38 -2.75 -13.29
N VAL A 246 -5.26 -2.41 -13.92
CA VAL A 246 -4.65 -1.08 -13.86
C VAL A 246 -4.45 -0.56 -15.28
N SER A 247 -4.98 0.64 -15.56
CA SER A 247 -4.74 1.37 -16.80
C SER A 247 -4.07 2.71 -16.51
N LEU A 248 -2.98 2.99 -17.21
CA LEU A 248 -2.21 4.21 -17.14
C LEU A 248 -2.24 4.87 -18.52
N ASP A 249 -2.89 6.02 -18.64
CA ASP A 249 -3.01 6.76 -19.89
C ASP A 249 -2.31 8.11 -19.78
N ASN A 250 -1.21 8.30 -20.51
CA ASN A 250 -0.40 9.52 -20.43
C ASN A 250 0.00 9.87 -18.98
N CYS A 251 0.32 8.83 -18.20
CA CYS A 251 0.74 8.96 -16.81
C CYS A 251 2.25 8.78 -16.70
N ILE A 252 2.87 9.65 -15.92
CA ILE A 252 4.20 9.40 -15.39
C ILE A 252 4.05 8.45 -14.20
N VAL A 253 4.95 7.49 -14.06
CA VAL A 253 5.00 6.57 -12.93
C VAL A 253 6.39 6.69 -12.33
N ASP A 254 6.47 6.85 -11.02
CA ASP A 254 7.74 6.97 -10.30
C ASP A 254 8.48 5.61 -10.22
N ASP A 255 7.73 4.53 -10.03
CA ASP A 255 8.29 3.18 -9.98
C ASP A 255 7.25 2.10 -10.34
N TYR A 256 7.41 1.47 -11.51
CA TYR A 256 6.54 0.38 -11.97
C TYR A 256 6.60 -0.88 -11.08
N ARG A 257 7.60 -1.01 -10.20
CA ARG A 257 7.70 -2.16 -9.28
C ARG A 257 6.55 -2.22 -8.28
N HIS A 258 5.82 -1.12 -8.08
CA HIS A 258 4.62 -1.09 -7.25
C HIS A 258 3.53 -2.06 -7.74
N PHE A 259 3.42 -2.28 -9.05
CA PHE A 259 2.40 -3.19 -9.62
C PHE A 259 2.67 -4.66 -9.32
N LYS A 260 3.93 -5.04 -9.05
CA LYS A 260 4.30 -6.40 -8.62
C LYS A 260 3.72 -6.75 -7.24
N ALA A 261 3.44 -5.74 -6.41
CA ALA A 261 2.88 -5.94 -5.08
C ALA A 261 1.34 -6.11 -5.09
N LEU A 262 0.70 -6.05 -6.27
CA LEU A 262 -0.73 -6.29 -6.43
C LEU A 262 -0.99 -7.79 -6.67
N PRO A 263 -1.52 -8.53 -5.68
CA PRO A 263 -1.55 -9.99 -5.72
C PRO A 263 -2.53 -10.56 -6.74
N ASN A 264 -3.48 -9.75 -7.22
CA ASN A 264 -4.55 -10.18 -8.12
C ASN A 264 -4.50 -9.48 -9.49
N LEU A 265 -3.43 -8.74 -9.80
CA LEU A 265 -3.33 -7.96 -11.04
C LEU A 265 -3.24 -8.86 -12.27
N LYS A 266 -4.27 -8.83 -13.11
CA LYS A 266 -4.40 -9.60 -14.36
C LYS A 266 -4.21 -8.73 -15.60
N ASP A 267 -4.72 -7.50 -15.55
CA ASP A 267 -4.73 -6.57 -16.68
C ASP A 267 -3.86 -5.36 -16.38
N LEU A 268 -2.84 -5.13 -17.20
CA LEU A 268 -2.01 -3.94 -17.12
C LEU A 268 -1.95 -3.26 -18.50
N ALA A 269 -2.48 -2.03 -18.55
CA ALA A 269 -2.40 -1.18 -19.73
C ALA A 269 -1.57 0.06 -19.42
N ILE A 270 -0.55 0.33 -20.24
CA ILE A 270 0.36 1.46 -20.10
C ILE A 270 0.44 2.18 -21.44
N ASN A 271 -0.09 3.38 -21.50
CA ASN A 271 0.09 4.30 -22.61
C ASN A 271 1.04 5.41 -22.16
N LEU A 272 2.30 5.29 -22.58
CA LEU A 272 3.36 6.21 -22.20
C LEU A 272 3.15 7.56 -22.88
N TYR A 273 3.46 8.61 -22.13
CA TYR A 273 3.52 9.95 -22.69
C TYR A 273 4.68 10.02 -23.70
N MET A 274 4.45 10.65 -24.86
CA MET A 274 5.47 10.77 -25.90
C MET A 274 6.76 11.36 -25.31
N GLU A 275 7.91 10.76 -25.65
CA GLU A 275 9.26 11.14 -25.20
C GLU A 275 9.71 10.62 -23.81
N GLN A 276 8.88 9.85 -23.09
CA GLN A 276 9.36 9.17 -21.89
C GLN A 276 10.31 8.02 -22.21
N ASP A 277 11.47 8.04 -21.55
CA ASP A 277 12.43 6.94 -21.55
C ASP A 277 12.32 6.18 -20.22
N GLU A 278 11.99 4.89 -20.27
CA GLU A 278 11.80 4.01 -19.12
C GLU A 278 12.58 2.70 -19.34
N PRO A 279 13.92 2.73 -19.41
CA PRO A 279 14.74 1.65 -20.00
C PRO A 279 14.64 0.29 -19.28
N GLN A 280 13.95 0.23 -18.15
CA GLN A 280 13.73 -0.98 -17.36
C GLN A 280 12.26 -1.44 -17.36
N LEU A 281 11.36 -0.76 -18.07
CA LEU A 281 9.92 -1.00 -18.04
C LEU A 281 9.56 -2.47 -18.27
N PHE A 282 10.02 -3.05 -19.38
CA PHE A 282 9.71 -4.44 -19.73
C PHE A 282 10.32 -5.44 -18.77
N SER A 283 11.53 -5.18 -18.27
CA SER A 283 12.17 -6.02 -17.25
C SER A 283 11.35 -6.03 -15.95
N ILE A 284 10.87 -4.87 -15.52
CA ILE A 284 10.04 -4.74 -14.31
C ILE A 284 8.67 -5.42 -14.49
N ILE A 285 7.99 -5.21 -15.62
CA ILE A 285 6.66 -5.78 -15.87
C ILE A 285 6.74 -7.30 -16.05
N SER A 286 7.83 -7.83 -16.61
CA SER A 286 8.04 -9.27 -16.77
C SER A 286 8.08 -10.05 -15.45
N ASP A 287 8.22 -9.34 -14.33
CA ASP A 287 8.29 -9.89 -12.99
C ASP A 287 6.92 -9.93 -12.26
N ILE A 288 5.82 -9.66 -12.97
CA ILE A 288 4.44 -9.68 -12.44
C ILE A 288 3.73 -10.98 -12.88
N PRO A 289 3.87 -12.10 -12.14
CA PRO A 289 3.50 -13.44 -12.63
C PRO A 289 2.00 -13.66 -12.82
N THR A 290 1.16 -12.75 -12.32
CA THR A 290 -0.31 -12.83 -12.36
C THR A 290 -0.92 -12.26 -13.63
N LEU A 291 -0.13 -11.57 -14.47
CA LEU A 291 -0.63 -10.91 -15.67
C LEU A 291 -1.18 -11.90 -16.69
N GLU A 292 -2.41 -11.66 -17.12
CA GLU A 292 -3.08 -12.33 -18.22
C GLU A 292 -3.09 -11.46 -19.48
N ASN A 293 -3.19 -10.15 -19.33
CA ASN A 293 -3.21 -9.21 -20.46
C ASN A 293 -2.27 -8.04 -20.19
N LEU A 294 -1.34 -7.83 -21.12
CA LEU A 294 -0.40 -6.71 -21.09
C LEU A 294 -0.55 -5.88 -22.35
N ARG A 295 -0.79 -4.57 -22.16
CA ARG A 295 -0.76 -3.57 -23.24
C ARG A 295 0.25 -2.48 -22.92
N VAL A 296 1.19 -2.24 -23.82
CA VAL A 296 2.13 -1.12 -23.74
C VAL A 296 2.12 -0.34 -25.05
N THR A 297 1.82 0.95 -25.01
CA THR A 297 1.79 1.82 -26.19
C THR A 297 2.65 3.05 -25.97
N GLY A 298 3.23 3.59 -27.03
CA GLY A 298 4.01 4.84 -26.97
C GLY A 298 5.44 4.67 -26.45
N ALA A 299 5.92 3.43 -26.33
CA ALA A 299 7.26 3.05 -25.89
C ALA A 299 8.35 3.27 -26.97
N ARG A 300 8.31 4.41 -27.67
CA ARG A 300 9.15 4.65 -28.84
C ARG A 300 10.64 4.58 -28.54
N ASN A 301 11.09 5.11 -27.41
CA ASN A 301 12.53 5.15 -27.10
C ASN A 301 13.06 3.89 -26.42
N GLN A 302 12.26 2.82 -26.36
CA GLN A 302 12.58 1.59 -25.65
C GLN A 302 13.12 0.55 -26.61
N THR A 303 13.93 -0.37 -26.12
CA THR A 303 14.17 -1.66 -26.78
C THR A 303 13.32 -2.72 -26.11
N LEU A 304 12.92 -3.74 -26.88
CA LEU A 304 12.14 -4.86 -26.37
C LEU A 304 12.85 -6.18 -26.63
N ASP A 305 13.26 -6.87 -25.58
CA ASP A 305 13.59 -8.30 -25.62
C ASP A 305 12.34 -9.12 -25.28
N MET A 306 11.80 -9.82 -26.28
CA MET A 306 10.62 -10.67 -26.09
C MET A 306 10.86 -11.78 -25.06
N SER A 307 12.09 -12.25 -24.87
CA SER A 307 12.43 -13.35 -23.97
C SER A 307 12.03 -13.08 -22.51
N LEU A 308 11.94 -11.79 -22.14
CA LEU A 308 11.53 -11.34 -20.81
C LEU A 308 10.16 -11.90 -20.40
N PHE A 309 9.19 -11.93 -21.32
CA PHE A 309 7.83 -12.36 -20.97
C PHE A 309 7.69 -13.88 -20.77
N ASN A 310 8.75 -14.68 -20.97
CA ASN A 310 8.73 -16.12 -20.63
C ASN A 310 8.50 -16.35 -19.12
N LYS A 311 8.76 -15.32 -18.31
CA LYS A 311 8.47 -15.30 -16.88
C LYS A 311 7.00 -15.11 -16.53
N LEU A 312 6.13 -14.85 -17.52
CA LEU A 312 4.70 -14.60 -17.33
C LEU A 312 3.88 -15.84 -17.71
N PRO A 313 3.68 -16.81 -16.79
CA PRO A 313 3.09 -18.10 -17.12
C PRO A 313 1.60 -18.02 -17.49
N LEU A 314 0.91 -16.94 -17.12
CA LEU A 314 -0.52 -16.76 -17.33
C LEU A 314 -0.86 -15.81 -18.49
N LEU A 315 0.15 -15.26 -19.18
CA LEU A 315 -0.05 -14.23 -20.20
C LEU A 315 -0.77 -14.81 -21.43
N LYS A 316 -1.97 -14.29 -21.71
CA LYS A 316 -2.85 -14.68 -22.83
C LYS A 316 -2.79 -13.68 -23.98
N THR A 317 -2.66 -12.40 -23.65
CA THR A 317 -2.62 -11.30 -24.62
C THR A 317 -1.43 -10.40 -24.37
N LEU A 318 -0.61 -10.21 -25.41
CA LEU A 318 0.46 -9.24 -25.43
C LEU A 318 0.25 -8.25 -26.57
N THR A 319 0.09 -6.97 -26.24
CA THR A 319 -0.04 -5.89 -27.21
C THR A 319 1.00 -4.84 -26.92
N ILE A 320 1.88 -4.59 -27.89
CA ILE A 320 2.94 -3.62 -27.81
C ILE A 320 2.93 -2.77 -29.07
N HIS A 321 2.78 -1.46 -28.94
CA HIS A 321 2.75 -0.55 -30.09
C HIS A 321 3.84 0.51 -30.03
N PHE A 322 4.40 0.80 -31.21
CA PHE A 322 5.32 1.91 -31.44
C PHE A 322 6.60 1.83 -30.57
N ILE A 323 7.32 0.71 -30.63
CA ILE A 323 8.68 0.55 -30.05
C ILE A 323 9.74 0.68 -31.14
N ASN A 324 10.85 1.37 -30.84
CA ASN A 324 12.03 1.37 -31.68
C ASN A 324 12.90 0.15 -31.34
N ASP A 325 13.05 -0.79 -32.26
CA ASP A 325 13.89 -1.98 -32.13
C ASP A 325 13.39 -3.02 -31.11
N CYS A 326 12.49 -3.87 -31.61
CA CYS A 326 12.10 -5.12 -30.97
C CYS A 326 13.06 -6.24 -31.39
N GLU A 327 13.81 -6.75 -30.43
CA GLU A 327 14.55 -8.00 -30.54
C GLU A 327 13.56 -9.18 -30.42
N LEU A 328 13.14 -9.66 -31.60
CA LEU A 328 12.24 -10.79 -31.69
C LEU A 328 13.01 -12.08 -31.41
N THR A 329 12.64 -12.79 -30.34
CA THR A 329 13.05 -14.17 -30.10
C THR A 329 11.97 -15.12 -30.61
N GLN A 330 12.38 -16.22 -31.23
CA GLN A 330 11.44 -17.22 -31.76
C GLN A 330 10.55 -17.78 -30.64
N ILE A 331 9.23 -17.82 -30.88
CA ILE A 331 8.28 -18.41 -29.94
C ILE A 331 8.21 -19.92 -30.21
N GLY A 332 9.03 -20.67 -29.47
CA GLY A 332 9.00 -22.14 -29.46
C GLY A 332 7.82 -22.69 -28.65
N GLU A 333 7.64 -24.01 -28.66
CA GLU A 333 6.52 -24.66 -27.98
C GLU A 333 6.51 -24.48 -26.46
N THR A 334 7.65 -24.17 -25.85
CA THR A 334 7.81 -23.98 -24.40
C THR A 334 7.73 -22.51 -23.96
N HIS A 335 7.68 -21.58 -24.91
CA HIS A 335 7.61 -20.15 -24.63
C HIS A 335 6.15 -19.71 -24.55
N TYR A 336 5.82 -18.90 -23.53
CA TYR A 336 4.48 -18.34 -23.27
C TYR A 336 3.34 -19.39 -23.37
N PRO A 337 3.22 -20.29 -22.38
CA PRO A 337 2.36 -21.47 -22.50
C PRO A 337 0.88 -21.14 -22.79
N GLU A 338 0.41 -19.97 -22.34
CA GLU A 338 -0.98 -19.53 -22.45
C GLU A 338 -1.21 -18.43 -23.50
N LEU A 339 -0.17 -17.96 -24.20
CA LEU A 339 -0.26 -16.80 -25.10
C LEU A 339 -1.03 -17.17 -26.36
N LYS A 340 -2.12 -16.43 -26.63
CA LYS A 340 -3.01 -16.64 -27.79
C LYS A 340 -2.98 -15.48 -28.76
N SER A 341 -2.71 -14.28 -28.28
CA SER A 341 -2.74 -13.05 -29.08
C SER A 341 -1.47 -12.24 -28.89
N LEU A 342 -0.78 -11.98 -30.00
CA LEU A 342 0.41 -11.14 -30.06
C LEU A 342 0.22 -10.04 -31.10
N ASN A 343 0.34 -8.79 -30.67
CA ASN A 343 0.24 -7.62 -31.52
C ASN A 343 1.43 -6.70 -31.29
N LEU A 344 2.29 -6.57 -32.29
CA LEU A 344 3.49 -5.72 -32.31
C LEU A 344 3.38 -4.56 -33.32
N TYR A 345 2.16 -4.08 -33.58
CA TYR A 345 1.89 -3.03 -34.57
C TYR A 345 2.75 -1.78 -34.37
N GLY A 346 3.31 -1.28 -35.47
CA GLY A 346 4.12 -0.06 -35.51
C GLY A 346 5.45 -0.15 -34.77
N CYS A 347 5.88 -1.35 -34.35
CA CYS A 347 7.24 -1.55 -33.86
C CYS A 347 8.23 -1.61 -35.04
N SER A 348 9.51 -1.37 -34.80
CA SER A 348 10.57 -1.75 -35.73
C SER A 348 11.31 -2.99 -35.20
N THR A 349 11.95 -3.77 -36.08
CA THR A 349 12.78 -4.90 -35.67
C THR A 349 14.02 -4.95 -36.54
N SER A 350 15.17 -5.19 -35.91
CA SER A 350 16.43 -5.48 -36.60
C SER A 350 16.56 -6.94 -37.05
N SER A 351 15.61 -7.81 -36.64
CA SER A 351 15.62 -9.22 -36.99
C SER A 351 15.35 -9.44 -38.48
N LYS A 352 16.25 -10.14 -39.16
CA LYS A 352 16.11 -10.55 -40.56
C LYS A 352 15.42 -11.90 -40.73
N GLU A 353 15.19 -12.61 -39.62
CA GLU A 353 14.56 -13.93 -39.66
C GLU A 353 13.03 -13.82 -39.57
N PRO A 354 12.29 -14.66 -40.31
CA PRO A 354 10.85 -14.73 -40.17
C PRO A 354 10.49 -15.16 -38.75
N PHE A 355 9.61 -14.40 -38.12
CA PHE A 355 9.11 -14.71 -36.78
C PHE A 355 8.12 -15.88 -36.82
N HIS A 356 8.39 -16.91 -36.03
CA HIS A 356 7.58 -18.11 -35.94
C HIS A 356 6.94 -18.23 -34.56
N ALA A 357 5.61 -18.36 -34.53
CA ALA A 357 4.82 -18.48 -33.31
C ALA A 357 3.61 -19.41 -33.51
N PRO A 358 3.81 -20.73 -33.49
CA PRO A 358 2.85 -21.70 -34.02
C PRO A 358 1.59 -21.88 -33.15
N LYS A 359 1.61 -21.41 -31.90
CA LYS A 359 0.50 -21.48 -30.94
C LYS A 359 -0.35 -20.21 -30.89
N ILE A 360 0.07 -19.15 -31.58
CA ILE A 360 -0.62 -17.86 -31.57
C ILE A 360 -1.82 -17.92 -32.50
N GLU A 361 -3.01 -17.66 -31.96
CA GLU A 361 -4.28 -17.62 -32.71
C GLU A 361 -4.43 -16.29 -33.47
N THR A 362 -3.96 -15.18 -32.88
CA THR A 362 -4.01 -13.84 -33.47
C THR A 362 -2.62 -13.22 -33.47
N LEU A 363 -2.04 -13.03 -34.66
CA LEU A 363 -0.72 -12.46 -34.85
C LEU A 363 -0.80 -11.19 -35.71
N ASN A 364 -0.37 -10.06 -35.16
CA ASN A 364 -0.21 -8.82 -35.90
C ASN A 364 1.24 -8.32 -35.77
N LEU A 365 1.96 -8.34 -36.89
CA LEU A 365 3.36 -7.91 -37.02
C LEU A 365 3.51 -6.81 -38.07
N ASP A 366 2.50 -5.95 -38.21
CA ASP A 366 2.56 -4.78 -39.10
C ASP A 366 3.58 -3.77 -38.53
N PHE A 367 4.86 -4.05 -38.79
CA PHE A 367 6.00 -3.25 -38.36
C PHE A 367 6.04 -1.94 -39.16
N ASN A 368 6.47 -0.87 -38.51
CA ASN A 368 6.74 0.38 -39.22
C ASN A 368 7.88 0.12 -40.21
N GLY A 369 7.54 0.09 -41.50
CA GLY A 369 8.48 -0.22 -42.57
C GLY A 369 9.58 0.84 -42.67
N GLU A 370 10.76 0.50 -42.18
CA GLU A 370 12.03 0.95 -42.74
C GLU A 370 12.88 -0.28 -43.04
N SER A 371 12.53 -0.95 -44.14
CA SER A 371 13.50 -1.77 -44.85
C SER A 371 14.44 -0.82 -45.60
N GLU A 372 15.59 -0.49 -45.01
CA GLU A 372 16.81 -0.12 -45.74
C GLU A 372 17.89 -1.20 -45.57
#